data_AF-A0A6M3JZK1-F1
#
_entry.id   AF-A0A6M3JZK1-F1
#
_cell.length_a   1.000
_cell.length_b   1.000
_cell.length_c   1.000
_cell.angle_alpha   90.00
_cell.angle_beta   90.00
_cell.angle_gamma   90.00
#
_symmetry.space_group_name_H-M   'P 1'
#
loop_
_entity.id
_entity.type
_entity.pdbx_description
1 polymer ?
#
loop_
_entity_poly.entity_id
_entity_poly.type
_entity_poly.pdbx_seq_one_letter_code
_entity_poly.pdbx_strand_id
1 'polypeptide(L)'
;MTVNLNKSDDFINEIKIFNDGNAGVVENVHLRIEKKSASDDVKKPDYKLIASDDKGEINEGFYYQVPDEKGETKGFNKYQAQHLIMLARGIFGKDIIFPVYNTPKEALDGIMIMVAPVLNNKVFRVAVTYGTNRRRSAFLEFKSFGDFIQLMSEPNTLSLGRGDSTIRDTPAPAAASQLVSDMSGVNPPNLDWMNT
;
A
#
# COMPACT_ATOMS: atom_id res chain seq x y z
N MET A 1 -32.74 -16.75 12.72
CA MET A 1 -31.39 -16.18 12.97
C MET A 1 -31.60 -14.70 13.26
N THR A 2 -31.18 -14.21 14.43
CA THR A 2 -31.43 -12.82 14.84
C THR A 2 -30.13 -12.04 14.73
N VAL A 3 -30.11 -10.99 13.92
CA VAL A 3 -28.97 -10.07 13.80
C VAL A 3 -29.25 -8.89 14.73
N ASN A 4 -28.35 -8.63 15.69
CA ASN A 4 -28.48 -7.54 16.66
C ASN A 4 -27.28 -6.59 16.55
N LEU A 5 -27.48 -5.47 15.85
CA LEU A 5 -26.44 -4.46 15.61
C LEU A 5 -26.14 -3.60 16.85
N ASN A 6 -26.93 -3.71 17.92
CA ASN A 6 -26.60 -3.07 19.21
C ASN A 6 -25.46 -3.78 19.95
N LYS A 7 -25.06 -4.98 19.51
CA LYS A 7 -23.78 -5.60 19.86
C LYS A 7 -22.72 -5.19 18.86
N SER A 8 -22.58 -3.89 18.63
CA SER A 8 -21.75 -3.33 17.57
C SER A 8 -20.29 -3.76 17.68
N ASP A 9 -19.80 -4.03 18.88
CA ASP A 9 -18.42 -4.46 19.13
C ASP A 9 -18.09 -5.80 18.47
N ASP A 10 -19.11 -6.65 18.23
CA ASP A 10 -18.95 -7.91 17.48
C ASP A 10 -18.80 -7.67 15.95
N PHE A 11 -19.07 -6.44 15.49
CA PHE A 11 -19.10 -6.06 14.07
C PHE A 11 -18.10 -4.95 13.72
N ILE A 12 -17.67 -4.14 14.69
CA ILE A 12 -16.74 -3.04 14.50
C ILE A 12 -15.34 -3.53 14.87
N ASN A 13 -14.54 -3.85 13.86
CA ASN A 13 -13.11 -4.05 14.04
C ASN A 13 -12.42 -2.69 14.09
N GLU A 14 -11.61 -2.46 15.13
CA GLU A 14 -10.71 -1.31 15.18
C GLU A 14 -9.67 -1.44 14.05
N ILE A 15 -9.76 -0.55 13.05
CA ILE A 15 -8.87 -0.59 11.88
C ILE A 15 -7.61 0.19 12.22
N LYS A 16 -6.53 -0.57 12.37
CA LYS A 16 -5.16 -0.11 12.48
C LYS A 16 -4.65 0.42 11.13
N ILE A 17 -4.32 1.71 11.05
CA ILE A 17 -3.88 2.38 9.82
C ILE A 17 -2.42 2.81 9.97
N PHE A 18 -1.59 2.36 9.02
CA PHE A 18 -0.18 2.75 8.93
C PHE A 18 -0.03 4.27 8.94
N ASN A 19 0.87 4.77 9.78
CA ASN A 19 1.20 6.19 9.96
C ASN A 19 -0.01 7.11 10.22
N ASP A 20 -1.07 6.60 10.88
CA ASP A 20 -2.37 7.26 11.05
C ASP A 20 -3.04 7.70 9.74
N GLY A 21 -2.64 7.12 8.60
CA GLY A 21 -3.08 7.58 7.29
C GLY A 21 -2.41 8.87 6.82
N ASN A 22 -1.30 9.31 7.42
CA ASN A 22 -0.58 10.48 6.94
C ASN A 22 0.39 10.09 5.82
N ALA A 23 0.31 10.78 4.67
CA ALA A 23 1.33 10.69 3.64
C ALA A 23 2.59 11.48 4.06
N GLY A 24 3.78 10.99 3.71
CA GLY A 24 5.03 11.57 4.19
C GLY A 24 6.21 10.60 4.15
N VAL A 25 7.31 11.03 4.74
CA VAL A 25 8.43 10.12 5.07
C VAL A 25 8.20 9.62 6.50
N VAL A 26 8.01 8.31 6.64
CA VAL A 26 7.77 7.62 7.91
C VAL A 26 9.09 7.01 8.37
N GLU A 27 9.43 7.20 9.64
CA GLU A 27 10.67 6.69 10.24
C GLU A 27 10.41 5.43 11.08
N ASN A 28 11.48 4.68 11.37
CA ASN A 28 11.45 3.47 12.22
C ASN A 28 10.49 2.37 11.70
N VAL A 29 10.36 2.26 10.38
CA VAL A 29 9.48 1.30 9.74
C VAL A 29 10.16 -0.07 9.63
N HIS A 30 9.44 -1.12 9.97
CA HIS A 30 9.85 -2.49 9.70
C HIS A 30 9.39 -2.91 8.31
N LEU A 31 10.28 -3.52 7.55
CA LEU A 31 9.99 -4.05 6.22
C LEU A 31 10.12 -5.57 6.23
N ARG A 32 9.26 -6.25 5.46
CA ARG A 32 9.40 -7.68 5.19
C ARG A 32 8.90 -8.05 3.80
N ILE A 33 9.36 -9.19 3.31
CA ILE A 33 8.90 -9.77 2.05
C ILE A 33 8.08 -11.03 2.36
N GLU A 34 6.90 -11.12 1.77
CA GLU A 34 6.09 -12.33 1.77
C GLU A 34 6.02 -12.90 0.35
N LYS A 35 6.31 -14.19 0.21
CA LYS A 35 6.12 -14.94 -1.04
C LYS A 35 4.75 -15.61 -1.04
N LYS A 36 4.07 -15.59 -2.18
CA LYS A 36 2.79 -16.30 -2.37
C LYS A 36 2.90 -17.79 -2.05
N SER A 37 1.94 -18.31 -1.30
CA SER A 37 1.80 -19.74 -1.03
C SER A 37 1.20 -20.48 -2.23
N ALA A 38 1.42 -21.79 -2.34
CA ALA A 38 0.74 -22.62 -3.33
C ALA A 38 -0.80 -22.70 -3.13
N SER A 39 -1.26 -22.44 -1.91
CA SER A 39 -2.69 -22.42 -1.54
C SER A 39 -3.37 -21.06 -1.74
N ASP A 40 -2.62 -20.03 -2.12
CA ASP A 40 -3.14 -18.68 -2.30
C ASP A 40 -3.90 -18.52 -3.63
N ASP A 41 -4.83 -17.55 -3.66
CA ASP A 41 -5.54 -17.18 -4.89
C ASP A 41 -4.55 -16.81 -6.01
N VAL A 42 -4.82 -17.29 -7.22
CA VAL A 42 -3.99 -17.07 -8.42
C VAL A 42 -3.78 -15.58 -8.70
N LYS A 43 -4.76 -14.73 -8.35
CA LYS A 43 -4.71 -13.27 -8.54
C LYS A 43 -3.84 -12.55 -7.51
N LYS A 44 -3.38 -13.23 -6.44
CA LYS A 44 -2.50 -12.59 -5.46
C LYS A 44 -1.11 -12.33 -6.05
N PRO A 45 -0.42 -11.26 -5.61
CA PRO A 45 0.96 -11.00 -5.97
C PRO A 45 1.85 -12.21 -5.64
N ASP A 46 2.82 -12.50 -6.51
CA ASP A 46 3.82 -13.54 -6.26
C ASP A 46 4.75 -13.17 -5.09
N TYR A 47 5.01 -11.86 -4.93
CA TYR A 47 5.69 -11.29 -3.78
C TYR A 47 4.95 -10.05 -3.28
N LYS A 48 4.96 -9.85 -1.97
CA LYS A 48 4.54 -8.60 -1.32
C LYS A 48 5.70 -8.01 -0.54
N LEU A 49 5.98 -6.73 -0.78
CA LEU A 49 6.76 -5.92 0.14
C LEU A 49 5.80 -5.30 1.14
N ILE A 50 6.03 -5.50 2.43
CA ILE A 50 5.16 -4.99 3.49
C ILE A 50 5.95 -4.03 4.35
N ALA A 51 5.37 -2.86 4.59
CA ALA A 51 5.85 -1.89 5.55
C ALA A 51 4.89 -1.83 6.74
N SER A 52 5.44 -1.93 7.94
CA SER A 52 4.68 -1.94 9.20
C SER A 52 5.29 -0.99 10.21
N ASP A 53 4.42 -0.25 10.90
CA ASP A 53 4.73 0.51 12.11
C ASP A 53 3.95 -0.09 13.30
N ASP A 54 3.90 0.60 14.44
CA ASP A 54 3.13 0.19 15.62
C ASP A 54 1.60 0.24 15.41
N LYS A 55 1.16 0.91 14.35
CA LYS A 55 -0.23 1.28 14.10
C LYS A 55 -0.88 0.53 12.98
N GLY A 56 -0.16 0.04 11.98
CA GLY A 56 -0.73 -0.68 10.86
C GLY A 56 0.30 -1.03 9.80
N GLU A 57 -0.19 -1.41 8.61
CA GLU A 57 0.67 -1.86 7.51
C GLU A 57 0.17 -1.36 6.16
N ILE A 58 1.10 -1.17 5.23
CA ILE A 58 0.82 -1.06 3.78
C ILE A 58 1.65 -2.08 3.03
N ASN A 59 1.26 -2.40 1.79
CA ASN A 59 2.01 -3.32 0.96
C ASN A 59 2.07 -2.91 -0.51
N GLU A 60 3.10 -3.41 -1.20
CA GLU A 60 3.25 -3.35 -2.65
C GLU A 60 3.29 -4.77 -3.19
N GLY A 61 2.49 -5.04 -4.22
CA GLY A 61 2.41 -6.34 -4.88
C GLY A 61 3.31 -6.41 -6.12
N PHE A 62 4.11 -7.47 -6.20
CA PHE A 62 4.94 -7.78 -7.36
C PHE A 62 4.45 -9.08 -8.01
N TYR A 63 4.28 -9.06 -9.33
CA TYR A 63 3.65 -10.14 -10.08
C TYR A 63 4.63 -10.69 -11.12
N TYR A 64 4.61 -12.00 -11.32
CA TYR A 64 5.21 -12.60 -12.50
C TYR A 64 4.50 -12.06 -13.74
N GLN A 65 5.31 -11.67 -14.72
CA GLN A 65 4.79 -11.25 -16.01
C GLN A 65 4.36 -12.52 -16.77
N VAL A 66 3.07 -12.63 -17.06
CA VAL A 66 2.51 -13.70 -17.88
C VAL A 66 2.43 -13.22 -19.34
N PRO A 67 2.64 -14.11 -20.33
CA PRO A 67 2.40 -13.79 -21.73
C PRO A 67 0.96 -13.31 -21.92
N ASP A 68 0.77 -12.36 -22.84
CA ASP A 68 -0.58 -11.95 -23.20
C ASP A 68 -1.30 -13.03 -24.03
N GLU A 69 -2.56 -12.77 -24.39
CA GLU A 69 -3.40 -13.70 -25.16
C GLU A 69 -2.80 -14.08 -26.53
N LYS A 70 -1.83 -13.31 -27.03
CA LYS A 70 -1.11 -13.59 -28.29
C LYS A 70 0.15 -14.41 -28.08
N GLY A 71 0.44 -14.81 -26.83
CA GLY A 71 1.65 -15.52 -26.46
C GLY A 71 2.89 -14.63 -26.42
N GLU A 72 2.75 -13.30 -26.55
CA GLU A 72 3.88 -12.39 -26.42
C GLU A 72 4.12 -12.12 -24.94
N THR A 73 5.29 -12.53 -24.44
CA THR A 73 5.78 -12.04 -23.15
C THR A 73 6.07 -10.57 -23.33
N LYS A 74 5.13 -9.70 -22.95
CA LYS A 74 5.43 -8.27 -22.79
C LYS A 74 6.69 -8.20 -21.93
N GLY A 75 7.74 -7.56 -22.47
CA GLY A 75 9.01 -7.42 -21.77
C GLY A 75 8.81 -6.91 -20.35
N PHE A 76 9.81 -7.13 -19.49
CA PHE A 76 9.70 -6.83 -18.06
C PHE A 76 9.09 -5.44 -17.82
N ASN A 77 7.94 -5.39 -17.13
CA ASN A 77 7.20 -4.15 -16.92
C ASN A 77 8.14 -3.08 -16.33
N LYS A 78 8.33 -1.98 -17.07
CA LYS A 78 9.25 -0.90 -16.70
C LYS A 78 8.98 -0.36 -15.29
N TYR A 79 7.71 -0.30 -14.88
CA TYR A 79 7.32 0.12 -13.54
C TYR A 79 7.83 -0.85 -12.47
N GLN A 80 7.56 -2.15 -12.63
CA GLN A 80 8.01 -3.17 -11.69
C GLN A 80 9.54 -3.26 -11.65
N ALA A 81 10.20 -3.17 -12.81
CA ALA A 81 11.66 -3.14 -12.89
C ALA A 81 12.25 -1.94 -12.14
N GLN A 82 11.66 -0.76 -12.34
CA GLN A 82 12.06 0.45 -11.62
C GLN A 82 11.89 0.26 -10.11
N HIS A 83 10.74 -0.21 -9.65
CA HIS A 83 10.48 -0.43 -8.22
C HIS A 83 11.45 -1.43 -7.58
N LEU A 84 11.79 -2.52 -8.28
CA LEU A 84 12.78 -3.48 -7.79
C LEU A 84 14.18 -2.88 -7.67
N ILE A 85 14.59 -2.08 -8.66
CA ILE A 85 15.88 -1.37 -8.62
C ILE A 85 15.92 -0.40 -7.44
N MET A 86 14.81 0.31 -7.20
CA MET A 86 14.71 1.30 -6.13
C MET A 86 14.68 0.66 -4.76
N LEU A 87 13.97 -0.46 -4.61
CA LEU A 87 13.98 -1.27 -3.40
C LEU A 87 15.41 -1.72 -3.08
N ALA A 88 16.10 -2.34 -4.02
CA ALA A 88 17.46 -2.84 -3.80
C ALA A 88 18.45 -1.69 -3.53
N ARG A 89 18.38 -0.59 -4.28
CA ARG A 89 19.24 0.59 -4.05
C ARG A 89 18.96 1.28 -2.71
N GLY A 90 17.71 1.29 -2.25
CA GLY A 90 17.36 1.81 -0.91
C GLY A 90 17.93 0.98 0.24
N ILE A 91 18.29 -0.29 -0.02
CA ILE A 91 18.83 -1.23 0.98
C ILE A 91 20.35 -1.33 0.91
N PHE A 92 20.90 -1.39 -0.29
CA PHE A 92 22.32 -1.67 -0.54
C PHE A 92 23.12 -0.45 -1.01
N GLY A 93 22.46 0.69 -1.25
CA GLY A 93 23.07 1.89 -1.82
C GLY A 93 22.97 1.96 -3.35
N LYS A 94 23.26 3.14 -3.90
CA LYS A 94 23.06 3.45 -5.33
C LYS A 94 24.03 2.70 -6.26
N ASP A 95 25.17 2.27 -5.72
CA ASP A 95 26.28 1.66 -6.45
C ASP A 95 26.17 0.13 -6.57
N ILE A 96 25.07 -0.47 -6.11
CA ILE A 96 24.83 -1.90 -6.27
C ILE A 96 24.87 -2.31 -7.75
N ILE A 97 25.59 -3.39 -8.02
CA ILE A 97 25.63 -4.05 -9.33
C ILE A 97 24.67 -5.24 -9.28
N PHE A 98 23.66 -5.21 -10.14
CA PHE A 98 22.69 -6.28 -10.24
C PHE A 98 23.25 -7.48 -11.04
N PRO A 99 22.95 -8.71 -10.63
CA PRO A 99 23.18 -9.88 -11.47
C PRO A 99 22.44 -9.77 -12.82
N VAL A 100 22.97 -10.43 -13.84
CA VAL A 100 22.27 -10.58 -15.12
C VAL A 100 21.32 -11.76 -15.01
N TYR A 101 20.04 -11.53 -15.33
CA TYR A 101 18.98 -12.54 -15.29
C TYR A 101 18.48 -12.83 -16.70
N ASN A 102 18.11 -14.08 -16.99
CA ASN A 102 17.68 -14.47 -18.33
C ASN A 102 16.19 -14.20 -18.55
N THR A 103 15.40 -14.15 -17.47
CA THR A 103 13.95 -13.92 -17.55
C THR A 103 13.47 -12.87 -16.53
N PRO A 104 12.34 -12.18 -16.82
CA PRO A 104 11.67 -11.30 -15.86
C PRO A 104 11.36 -11.96 -14.51
N LYS A 105 11.01 -13.25 -14.54
CA LYS A 105 10.73 -14.05 -13.35
C LYS A 105 11.98 -14.24 -12.52
N GLU A 106 13.09 -14.66 -13.14
CA GLU A 106 14.38 -14.81 -12.45
C GLU A 106 14.87 -13.48 -11.86
N ALA A 107 14.65 -12.36 -12.55
CA ALA A 107 14.97 -11.05 -12.03
C ALA A 107 14.15 -10.70 -10.79
N LEU A 108 12.83 -10.92 -10.81
CA LEU A 108 11.98 -10.71 -9.63
C LEU A 108 12.44 -11.61 -8.47
N ASP A 109 12.55 -12.92 -8.71
CA ASP A 109 12.95 -13.89 -7.68
C ASP A 109 14.33 -13.54 -7.08
N GLY A 110 15.30 -13.24 -7.94
CA GLY A 110 16.66 -12.92 -7.55
C GLY A 110 16.74 -11.67 -6.68
N ILE A 111 16.04 -10.59 -7.05
CA ILE A 111 16.01 -9.38 -6.24
C ILE A 111 15.31 -9.62 -4.91
N MET A 112 14.16 -10.31 -4.91
CA MET A 112 13.41 -10.56 -3.67
C MET A 112 14.18 -11.44 -2.69
N ILE A 113 14.87 -12.48 -3.17
CA ILE A 113 15.74 -13.33 -2.35
C ILE A 113 16.93 -12.54 -1.82
N MET A 114 17.51 -11.64 -2.62
CA MET A 114 18.64 -10.81 -2.21
C MET A 114 18.26 -9.82 -1.10
N VAL A 115 17.11 -9.16 -1.19
CA VAL A 115 16.70 -8.11 -0.23
C VAL A 115 16.10 -8.68 1.06
N ALA A 116 15.31 -9.76 0.99
CA ALA A 116 14.55 -10.31 2.12
C ALA A 116 15.37 -10.54 3.42
N PRO A 117 16.57 -11.16 3.40
CA PRO A 117 17.32 -11.41 4.63
C PRO A 117 17.83 -10.13 5.30
N VAL A 118 17.95 -9.02 4.56
CA VAL A 118 18.44 -7.75 5.09
C VAL A 118 17.31 -6.95 5.76
N LEU A 119 16.09 -7.09 5.28
CA LEU A 119 14.94 -6.32 5.75
C LEU A 119 14.59 -6.62 7.21
N ASN A 120 14.55 -7.89 7.61
CA ASN A 120 14.05 -8.31 8.93
C ASN A 120 14.90 -7.81 10.11
N ASN A 121 16.16 -7.43 9.87
CA ASN A 121 17.11 -7.05 10.92
C ASN A 121 17.36 -5.53 10.99
N LYS A 122 16.65 -4.73 10.19
CA LYS A 122 16.90 -3.31 10.05
C LYS A 122 15.61 -2.51 10.10
N VAL A 123 15.74 -1.25 10.45
CA VAL A 123 14.66 -0.25 10.43
C VAL A 123 14.91 0.76 9.33
N PHE A 124 13.84 1.20 8.69
CA PHE A 124 13.87 2.00 7.47
C PHE A 124 13.08 3.29 7.62
N ARG A 125 13.44 4.27 6.78
CA ARG A 125 12.56 5.35 6.37
C ARG A 125 11.82 4.93 5.12
N VAL A 126 10.52 5.22 5.07
CA VAL A 126 9.67 4.89 3.91
C VAL A 126 8.90 6.13 3.48
N ALA A 127 8.99 6.49 2.21
CA ALA A 127 8.17 7.55 1.63
C ALA A 127 6.84 6.96 1.12
N VAL A 128 5.74 7.42 1.71
CA VAL A 128 4.38 6.98 1.39
C VAL A 128 3.52 8.14 0.93
N THR A 129 2.61 7.85 0.01
CA THR A 129 1.78 8.84 -0.70
C THR A 129 0.40 8.27 -0.95
N TYR A 130 -0.53 9.13 -1.37
CA TYR A 130 -1.82 8.75 -1.92
C TYR A 130 -1.77 8.65 -3.45
N GLY A 131 -0.72 8.02 -3.97
CA GLY A 131 -0.41 7.97 -5.40
C GLY A 131 0.13 9.29 -5.93
N THR A 132 -0.26 9.63 -7.16
CA THR A 132 0.23 10.83 -7.85
C THR A 132 -0.86 11.88 -7.98
N ASN A 133 -0.48 13.12 -8.25
CA ASN A 133 -1.46 14.18 -8.50
C ASN A 133 -2.40 13.93 -9.71
N ARG A 134 -2.04 13.01 -10.61
CA ARG A 134 -2.88 12.60 -11.75
C ARG A 134 -3.72 11.35 -11.47
N ARG A 135 -3.27 10.50 -10.55
CA ARG A 135 -3.89 9.23 -10.18
C ARG A 135 -3.79 9.13 -8.67
N ARG A 136 -4.76 9.75 -8.00
CA ARG A 136 -4.85 9.74 -6.55
C ARG A 136 -5.48 8.44 -6.08
N SER A 137 -5.10 8.02 -4.88
CA SER A 137 -5.64 6.85 -4.21
C SER A 137 -6.35 7.25 -2.93
N ALA A 138 -7.33 6.46 -2.54
CA ALA A 138 -7.95 6.54 -1.21
C ALA A 138 -7.08 5.86 -0.12
N PHE A 139 -6.02 5.16 -0.52
CA PHE A 139 -5.16 4.36 0.36
C PHE A 139 -3.71 4.83 0.30
N LEU A 140 -3.00 4.70 1.42
CA LEU A 140 -1.56 4.95 1.44
C LEU A 140 -0.83 3.86 0.66
N GLU A 141 0.08 4.30 -0.17
CA GLU A 141 0.89 3.48 -1.05
C GLU A 141 2.34 3.95 -0.97
N PHE A 142 3.29 3.09 -1.34
CA PHE A 142 4.67 3.53 -1.53
C PHE A 142 4.74 4.57 -2.63
N LYS A 143 5.66 5.54 -2.49
CA LYS A 143 5.90 6.55 -3.50
C LYS A 143 6.21 5.90 -4.85
N SER A 144 5.44 6.24 -5.89
CA SER A 144 5.51 5.55 -7.19
C SER A 144 6.81 5.83 -7.96
N PHE A 145 7.44 6.99 -7.76
CA PHE A 145 8.63 7.41 -8.49
C PHE A 145 9.67 8.05 -7.56
N GLY A 146 10.95 7.80 -7.82
CA GLY A 146 12.02 8.28 -6.93
C GLY A 146 12.27 7.31 -5.78
N ASP A 147 13.36 7.54 -5.05
CA ASP A 147 13.73 6.70 -3.92
C ASP A 147 12.59 6.74 -2.88
N PHE A 148 12.15 5.56 -2.42
CA PHE A 148 11.01 5.44 -1.51
C PHE A 148 11.33 4.67 -0.22
N ILE A 149 12.51 4.04 -0.15
CA ILE A 149 13.03 3.36 1.03
C ILE A 149 14.46 3.82 1.26
N GLN A 150 14.82 3.99 2.52
CA GLN A 150 16.19 4.23 2.95
C GLN A 150 16.44 3.62 4.32
N LEU A 151 17.67 3.17 4.59
CA LEU A 151 18.06 2.75 5.94
C LEU A 151 18.01 3.91 6.95
N MET A 152 17.51 3.65 8.17
CA MET A 152 17.51 4.66 9.24
C MET A 152 18.93 5.11 9.64
N SER A 153 19.92 4.24 9.47
CA SER A 153 21.32 4.50 9.79
C SER A 153 21.98 5.52 8.86
N GLU A 154 21.38 5.82 7.71
CA GLU A 154 21.90 6.80 6.76
C GLU A 154 21.24 8.18 6.96
N PRO A 155 21.92 9.28 6.57
CA PRO A 155 21.30 10.59 6.54
C PRO A 155 20.07 10.60 5.62
N ASN A 156 18.97 11.21 6.07
CA ASN A 156 17.73 11.21 5.30
C ASN A 156 17.91 11.91 3.94
N THR A 157 17.67 11.18 2.86
CA THR A 157 17.65 11.70 1.48
C THR A 157 16.29 11.53 0.80
N LEU A 158 15.33 10.89 1.48
CA LEU A 158 13.98 10.72 0.95
C LEU A 158 13.26 12.06 0.93
N SER A 159 12.55 12.30 -0.16
CA SER A 159 11.74 13.50 -0.34
C SER A 159 10.50 13.18 -1.16
N LEU A 160 9.44 13.93 -0.91
CA LEU A 160 8.25 13.96 -1.76
C LEU A 160 8.39 15.11 -2.76
N GLY A 161 8.18 14.81 -4.03
CA GLY A 161 8.21 15.77 -5.12
C GLY A 161 6.82 16.33 -5.43
N ARG A 162 6.79 17.32 -6.33
CA ARG A 162 5.54 17.98 -6.78
C ARG A 162 4.56 17.02 -7.47
N GLY A 163 5.03 15.87 -7.95
CA GLY A 163 4.18 14.86 -8.59
C GLY A 163 3.43 13.96 -7.60
N ASP A 164 3.89 13.90 -6.36
CA ASP A 164 3.38 13.02 -5.33
C ASP A 164 2.15 13.62 -4.68
N SER A 165 1.11 12.81 -4.46
CA SER A 165 -0.10 13.26 -3.78
C SER A 165 0.04 12.97 -2.28
N THR A 166 0.03 14.02 -1.46
CA THR A 166 -0.11 13.90 -0.01
C THR A 166 -1.56 14.00 0.44
N ILE A 167 -2.47 14.26 -0.50
CA ILE A 167 -3.89 14.42 -0.25
C ILE A 167 -4.59 13.13 -0.65
N ARG A 168 -5.30 12.55 0.31
CA ARG A 168 -6.16 11.38 0.13
C ARG A 168 -7.27 11.69 -0.86
N ASP A 169 -7.50 10.78 -1.81
CA ASP A 169 -8.73 10.84 -2.59
C ASP A 169 -9.89 10.42 -1.70
N THR A 170 -10.80 11.35 -1.43
CA THR A 170 -12.04 11.05 -0.74
C THR A 170 -13.10 10.92 -1.82
N PRO A 171 -13.58 9.70 -2.13
CA PRO A 171 -14.67 9.56 -3.09
C PRO A 171 -15.84 10.41 -2.58
N ALA A 172 -16.49 11.13 -3.50
CA ALA A 172 -17.67 11.91 -3.15
C ALA A 172 -18.66 11.02 -2.39
N PRO A 173 -19.29 11.53 -1.32
CA PRO A 173 -20.27 10.75 -0.58
C PRO A 173 -21.29 10.13 -1.54
N ALA A 174 -21.43 8.81 -1.53
CA ALA A 174 -22.55 8.17 -2.19
C ALA A 174 -23.86 8.67 -1.54
N ALA A 175 -24.98 8.58 -2.25
CA ALA A 175 -26.30 9.08 -1.82
C ALA A 175 -26.70 8.73 -0.37
N ALA A 176 -26.14 7.66 0.21
CA ALA A 176 -26.32 7.30 1.62
C ALA A 176 -25.78 8.35 2.63
N SER A 177 -24.76 9.13 2.29
CA SER A 177 -24.24 10.17 3.20
C SER A 177 -25.01 11.49 3.11
N GLN A 178 -25.78 11.73 2.05
CA GLN A 178 -26.72 12.86 1.98
C GLN A 178 -27.92 12.67 2.92
N LEU A 179 -28.36 11.43 3.12
CA LEU A 179 -29.47 11.12 4.05
C LEU A 179 -29.17 11.56 5.50
N VAL A 180 -27.91 11.46 5.95
CA VAL A 180 -27.53 11.83 7.33
C VAL A 180 -27.44 13.35 7.50
N SER A 181 -26.99 14.09 6.47
CA SER A 181 -27.02 15.56 6.50
C SER A 181 -28.44 16.12 6.38
N ASP A 182 -29.34 15.42 5.70
CA ASP A 182 -30.74 15.82 5.57
C ASP A 182 -31.53 15.55 6.85
N MET A 183 -31.17 14.55 7.65
CA MET A 183 -31.83 14.27 8.94
C MET A 183 -31.41 15.20 10.08
N SER A 184 -30.23 15.83 10.03
CA SER A 184 -29.80 16.77 11.09
C SER A 184 -30.48 18.14 10.99
N GLY A 185 -31.22 18.41 9.91
CA GLY A 185 -32.04 19.60 9.71
C GLY A 185 -33.56 19.39 9.90
N VAL A 186 -34.01 18.16 10.16
CA VAL A 186 -35.43 17.86 10.33
C VAL A 186 -35.76 17.88 11.83
N ASN A 187 -36.45 18.93 12.27
CA ASN A 187 -37.18 18.89 13.55
C ASN A 187 -38.00 17.60 13.57
N PRO A 188 -37.91 16.75 14.61
CA PRO A 188 -38.67 15.52 14.65
C PRO A 188 -40.17 15.86 14.46
N PRO A 189 -40.87 15.18 13.53
CA PRO A 189 -42.29 15.41 13.36
C PRO A 189 -42.97 15.12 14.70
N ASN A 190 -43.82 16.05 15.12
CA ASN A 190 -44.59 15.96 16.36
C ASN A 190 -45.32 14.59 16.40
N LEU A 191 -44.88 13.71 17.29
CA LEU A 191 -45.35 12.32 17.45
C LEU A 191 -46.71 12.27 18.17
N ASP A 192 -47.67 13.10 17.75
CA ASP A 192 -49.01 13.18 18.37
C ASP A 192 -49.90 11.97 18.05
N TRP A 193 -49.44 11.04 17.20
CA TRP A 193 -50.17 9.81 16.89
C TRP A 193 -49.82 8.61 17.79
N MET A 194 -48.90 8.79 18.76
CA MET A 194 -48.57 7.76 19.74
C MET A 194 -49.43 7.82 21.02
N ASN A 195 -50.36 8.77 21.12
CA ASN A 195 -51.35 8.83 22.20
C ASN A 195 -52.77 8.57 21.68
N THR A 196 -53.05 7.31 21.33
CA THR A 196 -54.42 6.74 21.34
C THR A 196 -54.36 5.25 21.62
#